data_AF-A0A800IGX9-F1
#
_entry.id   AF-A0A800IGX9-F1
#
_cell.length_a   1.000
_cell.length_b   1.000
_cell.length_c   1.000
_cell.angle_alpha   90.00
_cell.angle_beta   90.00
_cell.angle_gamma   90.00
#
_symmetry.space_group_name_H-M   'P 1'
#
loop_
_entity.id
_entity.type
_entity.pdbx_description
1 polymer ?
#
loop_
_entity_poly.entity_id
_entity_poly.type
_entity_poly.pdbx_seq_one_letter_code
_entity_poly.pdbx_strand_id
1 'polypeptide(L)'
;MKSNTAKPLIDVEQMDLATRAAWLSFIGGYTQGEVAKRIGVSPVKAHRLIQLAQQQGLVKIFIEGEPAKCVALEETLIQTFGLRT
;
A
#
# COMPACT_ATOMS: atom_id res chain seq x y z
N MET A 1 19.19 -34.69 -14.18
CA MET A 1 18.77 -34.07 -12.91
C MET A 1 18.79 -32.55 -13.04
N LYS A 2 17.65 -31.95 -13.41
CA LYS A 2 17.33 -30.54 -13.11
C LYS A 2 15.88 -30.53 -12.67
N SER A 3 15.67 -30.76 -11.37
CA SER A 3 14.35 -30.69 -10.75
C SER A 3 13.90 -29.23 -10.76
N ASN A 4 12.97 -28.96 -11.66
CA ASN A 4 12.18 -27.75 -11.75
C ASN A 4 11.37 -27.59 -10.45
N THR A 5 11.84 -26.78 -9.52
CA THR A 5 11.03 -26.36 -8.36
C THR A 5 10.09 -25.25 -8.83
N ALA A 6 8.88 -25.66 -9.20
CA ALA A 6 7.76 -24.75 -9.40
C ALA A 6 7.60 -23.89 -8.14
N LYS A 7 7.84 -22.58 -8.27
CA LYS A 7 7.58 -21.59 -7.22
C LYS A 7 6.10 -21.73 -6.82
N PRO A 8 5.78 -21.96 -5.54
CA PRO A 8 4.40 -22.20 -5.16
C PRO A 8 3.55 -20.95 -5.43
N LEU A 9 2.28 -21.22 -5.70
CA LEU A 9 1.22 -20.23 -5.88
C LEU A 9 1.15 -19.39 -4.60
N ILE A 10 1.50 -18.11 -4.73
CA ILE A 10 1.52 -17.08 -3.69
C ILE A 10 2.59 -17.33 -2.61
N ASP A 11 3.57 -16.44 -2.54
CA ASP A 11 4.64 -16.47 -1.54
C ASP A 11 4.07 -16.01 -0.18
N VAL A 12 3.71 -16.98 0.67
CA VAL A 12 3.13 -16.75 2.00
C VAL A 12 4.03 -15.86 2.86
N GLU A 13 5.35 -16.06 2.79
CA GLU A 13 6.32 -15.26 3.52
C GLU A 13 6.32 -13.81 3.02
N GLN A 14 6.14 -13.60 1.72
CA GLN A 14 5.95 -12.28 1.14
C GLN A 14 4.63 -11.62 1.59
N MET A 15 3.54 -12.38 1.72
CA MET A 15 2.24 -11.86 2.21
C MET A 15 2.31 -11.46 3.69
N ASP A 16 2.97 -12.26 4.52
CA ASP A 16 3.18 -11.95 5.93
C ASP A 16 4.02 -10.67 6.08
N LEU A 17 5.09 -10.56 5.29
CA LEU A 17 5.92 -9.36 5.26
C LEU A 17 5.16 -8.13 4.76
N ALA A 18 4.28 -8.30 3.77
CA ALA A 18 3.40 -7.25 3.26
C ALA A 18 2.40 -6.78 4.31
N THR A 19 1.75 -7.72 5.00
CA THR A 19 0.82 -7.44 6.11
C THR A 19 1.52 -6.66 7.22
N ARG A 20 2.72 -7.09 7.61
CA ARG A 20 3.52 -6.42 8.63
C ARG A 20 3.95 -5.01 8.20
N ALA A 21 4.37 -4.83 6.95
CA ALA A 21 4.73 -3.52 6.42
C ALA A 21 3.53 -2.55 6.43
N ALA A 22 2.36 -3.04 6.03
CA ALA A 22 1.13 -2.25 6.01
C ALA A 22 0.66 -1.88 7.42
N TRP A 23 0.73 -2.81 8.38
CA TRP A 23 0.42 -2.52 9.80
C TRP A 23 1.29 -1.40 10.36
N LEU A 24 2.61 -1.48 10.15
CA LEU A 24 3.55 -0.47 10.61
C LEU A 24 3.27 0.91 9.98
N SER A 25 2.84 0.95 8.72
CA SER A 25 2.51 2.19 8.04
C SER A 25 1.19 2.79 8.51
N PHE A 26 0.10 2.02 8.52
CA PHE A 26 -1.25 2.55 8.75
C PHE A 26 -1.60 2.65 10.23
N ILE A 27 -1.21 1.67 11.04
CA ILE A 27 -1.51 1.62 12.47
C ILE A 27 -0.33 2.13 13.29
N GLY A 28 0.89 1.78 12.90
CA GLY A 28 2.11 2.20 13.59
C GLY A 28 2.52 3.66 13.33
N GLY A 29 1.91 4.33 12.34
CA GLY A 29 2.22 5.71 11.97
C GLY A 29 3.65 5.91 11.43
N TYR A 30 4.34 4.83 11.06
CA TYR A 30 5.71 4.91 10.58
C TYR A 30 5.75 5.35 9.12
N THR A 31 6.72 6.19 8.78
CA THR A 31 7.04 6.51 7.39
C THR A 31 7.56 5.27 6.66
N GLN A 32 7.44 5.24 5.33
CA GLN A 32 7.92 4.11 4.53
C GLN A 32 9.43 3.82 4.75
N GLY A 33 10.23 4.87 4.99
CA GLY A 33 11.66 4.73 5.32
C GLY A 33 11.89 4.07 6.69
N GLU A 34 11.08 4.39 7.69
CA GLU A 34 11.14 3.76 9.01
C GLU A 34 10.63 2.32 8.97
N VAL A 35 9.54 2.05 8.23
CA VAL A 35 9.05 0.70 7.98
C VAL A 35 10.16 -0.15 7.36
N ALA A 36 10.83 0.38 6.32
CA ALA A 36 11.92 -0.30 5.64
C ALA A 36 13.07 -0.67 6.58
N LYS A 37 13.51 0.26 7.43
CA LYS A 37 14.52 0.02 8.47
C LYS A 37 14.09 -1.06 9.45
N ARG A 38 12.83 -1.05 9.89
CA ARG A 38 12.29 -2.01 10.89
C ARG A 38 12.15 -3.44 10.36
N ILE A 39 11.83 -3.60 9.09
CA ILE A 39 11.65 -4.92 8.47
C ILE A 39 12.87 -5.38 7.64
N GLY A 40 13.96 -4.60 7.65
CA GLY A 40 15.23 -4.98 7.01
C GLY A 40 15.19 -5.00 5.49
N VAL A 41 14.44 -4.09 4.86
CA VAL A 41 14.32 -4.01 3.39
C VAL A 41 14.64 -2.61 2.87
N SER A 42 14.76 -2.46 1.55
CA SER A 42 14.90 -1.13 0.94
C SER A 42 13.58 -0.34 1.02
N PRO A 43 13.62 1.00 1.06
CA PRO A 43 12.41 1.84 1.04
C PRO A 43 11.45 1.52 -0.11
N VAL A 44 12.00 1.27 -1.31
CA VAL A 44 11.22 0.88 -2.49
C VAL A 44 10.54 -0.47 -2.28
N LYS A 45 11.20 -1.44 -1.64
CA LYS A 45 10.59 -2.74 -1.33
C LYS A 45 9.51 -2.60 -0.25
N ALA A 46 9.72 -1.78 0.77
CA ALA A 46 8.69 -1.50 1.78
C ALA A 46 7.43 -0.88 1.14
N HIS A 47 7.61 0.10 0.24
CA HIS A 47 6.50 0.68 -0.52
C HIS A 47 5.73 -0.38 -1.32
N ARG A 48 6.45 -1.23 -2.08
CA ARG A 48 5.84 -2.33 -2.86
C ARG A 48 5.10 -3.34 -1.98
N LEU A 49 5.63 -3.65 -0.80
CA LEU A 49 4.99 -4.55 0.16
C LEU A 49 3.69 -3.97 0.72
N ILE A 50 3.67 -2.68 1.04
CA ILE A 50 2.45 -1.98 1.48
C ILE A 50 1.39 -2.00 0.37
N GLN A 51 1.79 -1.69 -0.88
CA GLN A 51 0.91 -1.75 -2.04
C GLN A 51 0.38 -3.17 -2.30
N LEU A 52 1.24 -4.18 -2.16
CA LEU A 52 0.84 -5.58 -2.29
C LEU A 52 -0.22 -5.95 -1.25
N ALA A 53 -0.07 -5.52 0.00
CA ALA A 53 -1.07 -5.77 1.04
C ALA A 53 -2.43 -5.15 0.71
N GLN A 54 -2.46 -3.95 0.14
CA GLN A 54 -3.69 -3.31 -0.32
C GLN A 54 -4.31 -4.06 -1.52
N GLN A 55 -3.51 -4.37 -2.53
CA GLN A 55 -3.96 -5.05 -3.75
C GLN A 55 -4.50 -6.46 -3.49
N GLN A 56 -3.91 -7.18 -2.53
CA GLN A 56 -4.36 -8.51 -2.11
C GLN A 56 -5.49 -8.45 -1.07
N GLY A 57 -5.98 -7.27 -0.71
CA GLY A 57 -7.09 -7.10 0.24
C GLY A 57 -6.73 -7.49 1.69
N LEU A 58 -5.44 -7.59 2.02
CA LEU A 58 -4.95 -7.87 3.37
C LEU A 58 -5.21 -6.69 4.33
N VAL A 59 -5.39 -5.50 3.78
CA VAL A 59 -5.77 -4.29 4.53
C VAL A 59 -6.99 -3.65 3.89
N LYS A 60 -7.98 -3.31 4.70
CA LYS A 60 -9.15 -2.53 4.30
C LYS A 60 -9.13 -1.21 5.06
N ILE A 61 -9.10 -0.10 4.34
CA ILE A 61 -9.10 1.24 4.92
C ILE A 61 -10.51 1.81 4.75
N PHE A 62 -11.13 2.17 5.87
CA PHE A 62 -12.41 2.86 5.89
C PHE A 62 -12.17 4.30 6.30
N ILE A 63 -12.68 5.24 5.53
CA ILE A 63 -12.59 6.68 5.80
C ILE A 63 -14.02 7.13 6.09
N GLU A 64 -14.26 7.60 7.30
CA GLU A 64 -15.55 8.18 7.69
C GLU A 64 -15.60 9.66 7.29
N GLY A 65 -16.77 10.12 6.82
CA GLY A 65 -17.00 11.46 6.27
C GLY A 65 -17.45 11.42 4.81
N GLU A 66 -17.62 12.60 4.18
CA GLU A 66 -17.99 12.73 2.77
C GLU A 66 -16.81 13.24 1.89
N PRO A 67 -15.57 12.69 2.00
CA PRO A 67 -14.45 13.14 1.18
C PRO A 67 -14.73 12.92 -0.29
N ALA A 68 -15.49 11.87 -0.65
CA ALA A 68 -15.91 11.63 -2.03
C ALA A 68 -16.66 12.82 -2.65
N LYS A 69 -17.51 13.50 -1.87
CA LYS A 69 -18.23 14.68 -2.35
C LYS A 69 -17.33 15.90 -2.47
N CYS A 70 -16.44 16.11 -1.49
CA CYS A 70 -15.45 17.18 -1.56
C CYS A 70 -14.49 17.01 -2.74
N VAL A 71 -13.98 15.78 -2.95
CA VAL A 71 -13.09 15.43 -4.06
C VAL A 71 -13.82 15.55 -5.41
N ALA A 72 -15.07 15.07 -5.52
CA ALA A 72 -15.85 15.23 -6.74
C ALA A 72 -16.12 16.71 -7.08
N LEU A 73 -16.39 17.53 -6.05
CA LEU A 73 -16.56 18.98 -6.23
C LEU A 73 -15.23 19.64 -6.64
N GLU A 74 -14.13 19.28 -6.00
CA GLU A 74 -12.79 19.75 -6.33
C GLU A 74 -12.43 19.43 -7.78
N GLU A 75 -12.62 18.18 -8.22
CA GLU A 75 -12.43 17.75 -9.61
C GLU A 75 -13.29 18.57 -10.58
N THR A 76 -14.56 18.83 -10.22
CA THR A 76 -15.47 19.66 -11.04
C THR A 76 -14.94 21.09 -11.17
N LEU A 77 -14.45 21.68 -10.09
CA LEU A 77 -13.89 23.03 -10.09
C LEU A 77 -12.60 23.10 -10.91
N ILE A 78 -11.71 22.11 -10.77
CA ILE A 78 -10.48 22.00 -11.55
C ILE A 78 -10.79 21.91 -13.05
N GLN A 79 -11.73 21.05 -13.45
CA GLN A 79 -12.10 20.87 -14.85
C GLN A 79 -12.80 22.11 -15.43
N THR A 80 -13.67 22.76 -14.65
CA THR A 80 -14.45 23.91 -15.11
C THR A 80 -13.58 25.16 -15.25
N PHE A 81 -12.67 25.38 -14.31
CA PHE A 81 -11.91 26.64 -14.19
C PHE A 81 -10.42 26.49 -14.51
N GLY A 82 -9.94 25.29 -14.84
CA GLY A 82 -8.53 25.04 -15.17
C GLY A 82 -7.58 25.28 -14.00
N LEU A 83 -8.01 24.97 -12.77
CA LEU A 83 -7.24 25.23 -11.56
C LEU A 83 -6.05 24.25 -11.43
N ARG A 84 -4.96 24.71 -10.82
CA ARG A 84 -3.81 23.86 -10.48
C ARG A 84 -3.86 23.52 -9.00
N THR A 85 -3.83 22.24 -8.68
CA THR A 85 -3.66 21.68 -7.34
C THR A 85 -2.20 21.54 -6.96
#